data_AF-K9U3Z9-F1
#
_entry.id   AF-K9U3Z9-F1
#
_cell.length_a   1.000
_cell.length_b   1.000
_cell.length_c   1.000
_cell.angle_alpha   90.00
_cell.angle_beta   90.00
_cell.angle_gamma   90.00
#
_symmetry.space_group_name_H-M   'P 1'
#
loop_
_entity.id
_entity.type
_entity.pdbx_description
1 polymer ?
#
loop_
_entity_poly.entity_id
_entity_poly.type
_entity_poly.pdbx_seq_one_letter_code
_entity_poly.pdbx_strand_id
1 'polypeptide(L)'
;MAPHNDRFLPPSHAQKVRRQKERELELDLDGDGLTVREELKYGLHPYAPDSDGDGIYDGDEVASNTNPRRYNNLKQPLQQRDRLQEYATNCISKKAELRQRYLEHAKRVLGRPQLTYDELASQIASDRWLAQALDSQVLQSAYSANEQDAQYLLSQSPYIQFHAHEADSTPDRLLSYVREVVAATNSNVLKTDEDLYI
;
A
#
# COMPACT_ATOMS: atom_id res chain seq x y z
N MET A 1 -32.61 35.38 25.52
CA MET A 1 -32.31 33.96 25.29
C MET A 1 -31.77 33.85 23.87
N ALA A 2 -30.45 33.72 23.71
CA ALA A 2 -29.83 33.46 22.41
C ALA A 2 -29.59 31.95 22.30
N PRO A 3 -29.89 31.30 21.16
CA PRO A 3 -29.67 29.87 21.01
C PRO A 3 -28.17 29.58 21.01
N HIS A 4 -27.79 28.57 21.79
CA HIS A 4 -26.45 27.99 21.77
C HIS A 4 -26.17 27.46 20.36
N ASN A 5 -25.31 28.18 19.65
CA ASN A 5 -24.74 27.71 18.41
C ASN A 5 -23.72 26.63 18.79
N ASP A 6 -24.08 25.35 18.66
CA ASP A 6 -23.15 24.23 18.82
C ASP A 6 -22.06 24.36 17.75
N ARG A 7 -21.00 25.06 18.14
CA ARG A 7 -19.84 25.35 17.32
C ARG A 7 -19.16 24.01 17.08
N PHE A 8 -19.41 23.43 15.91
CA PHE A 8 -18.74 22.23 15.42
C PHE A 8 -17.22 22.49 15.46
N LEU A 9 -16.56 22.03 16.51
CA LEU A 9 -15.11 22.14 16.64
C LEU A 9 -14.48 21.20 15.61
N PRO A 10 -13.59 21.68 14.74
CA PRO A 10 -12.90 20.80 13.81
C PRO A 10 -12.07 19.78 14.59
N PRO A 11 -11.91 18.55 14.07
CA PRO A 11 -11.17 17.50 14.76
C PRO A 11 -9.72 17.94 15.01
N SER A 12 -9.24 17.67 16.22
CA SER A 12 -7.84 17.89 16.60
C SER A 12 -6.87 17.08 15.74
N HIS A 13 -5.60 17.51 15.66
CA HIS A 13 -4.57 16.76 14.93
C HIS A 13 -4.46 15.30 15.40
N ALA A 14 -4.54 15.05 16.71
CA ALA A 14 -4.53 13.70 17.27
C ALA A 14 -5.73 12.85 16.82
N GLN A 15 -6.92 13.45 16.67
CA GLN A 15 -8.10 12.76 16.15
C GLN A 15 -7.99 12.50 14.64
N LYS A 16 -7.37 13.41 13.89
CA LYS A 16 -7.07 13.20 12.46
C LYS A 16 -6.10 12.03 12.25
N VAL A 17 -4.99 12.01 13.00
CA VAL A 17 -3.98 10.92 12.95
C VAL A 17 -4.58 9.58 13.38
N ARG A 18 -5.41 9.54 14.43
CA ARG A 18 -6.10 8.31 14.85
C ARG A 18 -7.03 7.76 13.77
N ARG A 19 -7.88 8.62 13.20
CA ARG A 19 -8.78 8.22 12.09
C ARG A 19 -8.01 7.75 10.87
N GLN A 20 -6.87 8.38 10.57
CA GLN A 20 -6.01 7.99 9.46
C GLN A 20 -5.41 6.60 9.68
N LYS A 21 -4.87 6.34 10.88
CA LYS A 21 -4.36 5.02 11.28
C LYS A 21 -5.45 3.94 11.25
N GLU A 22 -6.67 4.26 11.69
CA GLU A 22 -7.79 3.32 11.66
C GLU A 22 -8.21 2.94 10.24
N ARG A 23 -8.19 3.89 9.29
CA ARG A 23 -8.50 3.63 7.88
C ARG A 23 -7.45 2.77 7.19
N GLU A 24 -6.18 3.01 7.44
CA GLU A 24 -5.06 2.18 6.93
C GLU A 24 -5.22 0.72 7.35
N LEU A 25 -5.64 0.49 8.60
CA LEU A 25 -5.89 -0.86 9.13
C LEU A 25 -7.06 -1.59 8.45
N GLU A 26 -7.91 -0.90 7.70
CA GLU A 26 -9.09 -1.47 7.03
C GLU A 26 -8.86 -1.68 5.52
N LEU A 27 -7.65 -1.44 5.03
CA LEU A 27 -7.27 -1.69 3.64
C LEU A 27 -6.73 -3.10 3.45
N ASP A 28 -6.89 -3.62 2.23
CA ASP A 28 -6.34 -4.89 1.74
C ASP A 28 -5.22 -4.54 0.74
N LEU A 29 -4.00 -4.31 1.25
CA LEU A 29 -2.96 -3.55 0.54
C LEU A 29 -2.23 -4.35 -0.54
N ASP A 30 -2.21 -5.68 -0.43
CA ASP A 30 -1.67 -6.60 -1.42
C ASP A 30 -2.75 -7.35 -2.21
N GLY A 31 -4.01 -7.26 -1.80
CA GLY A 31 -5.16 -7.75 -2.54
C GLY A 31 -5.46 -9.21 -2.29
N ASP A 32 -5.00 -9.79 -1.18
CA ASP A 32 -5.15 -11.22 -0.87
C ASP A 32 -6.47 -11.56 -0.15
N GLY A 33 -7.26 -10.52 0.18
CA GLY A 33 -8.55 -10.64 0.84
C GLY A 33 -8.54 -10.44 2.34
N LEU A 34 -7.37 -10.19 2.95
CA LEU A 34 -7.24 -9.80 4.35
C LEU A 34 -7.02 -8.30 4.48
N THR A 35 -7.63 -7.70 5.50
CA THR A 35 -7.27 -6.33 5.87
C THR A 35 -5.95 -6.30 6.62
N VAL A 36 -5.23 -5.18 6.56
CA VAL A 36 -4.02 -4.93 7.35
C VAL A 36 -4.23 -5.28 8.83
N ARG A 37 -5.41 -4.98 9.40
CA ARG A 37 -5.75 -5.34 10.79
C ARG A 37 -5.78 -6.86 11.01
N GLU A 38 -6.35 -7.61 10.08
CA GLU A 38 -6.43 -9.07 10.15
C GLU A 38 -5.05 -9.68 9.97
N GLU A 39 -4.28 -9.22 9.00
CA GLU A 39 -2.93 -9.67 8.76
C GLU A 39 -2.03 -9.46 9.98
N LEU A 40 -2.03 -8.25 10.56
CA LEU A 40 -1.27 -7.97 11.79
C LEU A 40 -1.72 -8.83 12.97
N LYS A 41 -3.00 -9.23 13.03
CA LYS A 41 -3.53 -10.13 14.08
C LYS A 41 -3.03 -11.56 13.90
N TYR A 42 -2.91 -12.04 12.67
CA TYR A 42 -2.32 -13.34 12.35
C TYR A 42 -0.78 -13.28 12.29
N GLY A 43 -0.21 -12.07 12.33
CA GLY A 43 1.21 -11.78 12.20
C GLY A 43 1.76 -11.97 10.79
N LEU A 44 0.88 -11.84 9.79
CA LEU A 44 1.16 -11.85 8.37
C LEU A 44 1.70 -10.49 7.92
N HIS A 45 2.07 -10.39 6.65
CA HIS A 45 2.74 -9.22 6.11
C HIS A 45 1.85 -8.42 5.13
N PRO A 46 1.41 -7.19 5.47
CA PRO A 46 0.42 -6.42 4.71
C PRO A 46 0.76 -5.92 3.31
N TYR A 47 1.84 -6.41 2.74
CA TYR A 47 2.29 -6.06 1.39
C TYR A 47 2.74 -7.30 0.62
N ALA A 48 2.53 -8.49 1.19
CA ALA A 48 2.95 -9.78 0.67
C ALA A 48 1.74 -10.74 0.74
N PRO A 49 1.09 -11.03 -0.40
CA PRO A 49 -0.16 -11.79 -0.42
C PRO A 49 0.01 -13.27 -0.06
N ASP A 50 1.26 -13.72 0.09
CA ASP A 50 1.68 -15.05 0.51
C ASP A 50 2.88 -14.81 1.45
N SER A 51 2.61 -14.85 2.76
CA SER A 51 3.58 -14.48 3.78
C SER A 51 4.65 -15.54 4.02
N ASP A 52 4.38 -16.80 3.68
CA ASP A 52 5.31 -17.91 3.90
C ASP A 52 5.97 -18.45 2.62
N GLY A 53 5.49 -18.02 1.46
CA GLY A 53 6.07 -18.25 0.14
C GLY A 53 5.77 -19.62 -0.46
N ASP A 54 4.74 -20.32 0.01
CA ASP A 54 4.37 -21.65 -0.49
C ASP A 54 3.51 -21.65 -1.76
N GLY A 55 3.04 -20.47 -2.18
CA GLY A 55 2.22 -20.25 -3.35
C GLY A 55 0.71 -20.30 -3.09
N ILE A 56 0.28 -20.32 -1.83
CA ILE A 56 -1.11 -20.13 -1.39
C ILE A 56 -1.21 -18.76 -0.72
N TYR A 57 -2.27 -18.00 -1.02
CA TYR A 57 -2.44 -16.69 -0.42
C TYR A 57 -2.95 -16.76 1.02
N ASP A 58 -2.53 -15.81 1.86
CA ASP A 58 -2.85 -15.86 3.28
C ASP A 58 -4.36 -15.80 3.52
N GLY A 59 -5.09 -14.98 2.76
CA GLY A 59 -6.56 -14.94 2.79
C GLY A 59 -7.24 -16.26 2.45
N ASP A 60 -6.71 -17.01 1.48
CA ASP A 60 -7.22 -18.33 1.11
C ASP A 60 -6.97 -19.36 2.21
N GLU A 61 -5.80 -19.28 2.85
CA GLU A 61 -5.44 -20.13 3.97
C GLU A 61 -6.31 -19.88 5.21
N VAL A 62 -6.52 -18.61 5.56
CA VAL A 62 -7.43 -18.22 6.65
C VAL A 62 -8.85 -18.70 6.36
N ALA A 63 -9.36 -18.50 5.14
CA ALA A 63 -10.70 -18.96 4.75
C ALA A 63 -10.82 -20.49 4.78
N SER A 64 -9.75 -21.21 4.49
CA SER A 64 -9.67 -22.68 4.49
C SER A 64 -9.34 -23.27 5.86
N ASN A 65 -9.15 -22.45 6.90
CA ASN A 65 -8.65 -22.84 8.23
C ASN A 65 -7.29 -23.60 8.17
N THR A 66 -6.43 -23.25 7.23
CA THR A 66 -5.01 -23.67 7.22
C THR A 66 -4.16 -22.62 7.92
N ASN A 67 -2.83 -22.80 7.92
CA ASN A 67 -1.93 -21.95 8.69
C ASN A 67 -1.12 -21.06 7.73
N PRO A 68 -1.45 -19.76 7.60
CA PRO A 68 -0.84 -18.80 6.66
C PRO A 68 0.61 -18.41 6.98
N ARG A 69 1.25 -19.12 7.90
CA ARG A 69 2.63 -18.87 8.34
C ARG A 69 3.51 -20.10 8.20
N ARG A 70 2.95 -21.17 7.66
CA ARG A 70 3.59 -22.46 7.63
C ARG A 70 3.57 -23.00 6.22
N TYR A 71 4.73 -22.83 5.60
CA TYR A 71 5.05 -23.36 4.28
C TYR A 71 4.46 -24.75 4.03
N ASN A 72 3.55 -24.83 3.07
CA ASN A 72 2.84 -26.03 2.69
C ASN A 72 3.45 -26.69 1.45
N ASN A 73 4.09 -27.84 1.65
CA ASN A 73 4.64 -28.63 0.54
C ASN A 73 3.56 -29.35 -0.30
N LEU A 74 2.29 -29.39 0.16
CA LEU A 74 1.22 -30.10 -0.51
C LEU A 74 0.52 -29.17 -1.50
N LYS A 75 0.87 -29.28 -2.79
CA LYS A 75 0.11 -28.64 -3.87
C LYS A 75 -1.36 -29.07 -3.74
N GLN A 76 -2.25 -28.11 -3.52
CA GLN A 76 -3.66 -28.38 -3.25
C GLN A 76 -4.31 -29.29 -4.33
N PRO A 77 -5.29 -30.13 -3.95
CA PRO A 77 -6.02 -30.98 -4.90
C PRO A 77 -6.72 -30.15 -5.98
N LEU A 78 -6.74 -30.68 -7.21
CA LEU A 78 -7.20 -30.02 -8.44
C LEU A 78 -8.61 -29.40 -8.40
N GLN A 79 -9.49 -29.81 -7.50
CA GLN A 79 -10.86 -29.30 -7.40
C GLN A 79 -11.01 -27.97 -6.66
N GLN A 80 -10.08 -27.64 -5.74
CA GLN A 80 -10.02 -26.30 -5.12
C GLN A 80 -9.41 -25.27 -6.09
N ARG A 81 -8.64 -25.74 -7.08
CA ARG A 81 -7.85 -24.90 -7.99
C ARG A 81 -8.69 -24.03 -8.90
N ASP A 82 -9.87 -24.44 -9.34
CA ASP A 82 -10.65 -23.63 -10.29
C ASP A 82 -11.17 -22.32 -9.66
N ARG A 83 -11.58 -22.33 -8.38
CA ARG A 83 -11.96 -21.11 -7.65
C ARG A 83 -10.74 -20.29 -7.22
N LEU A 84 -9.67 -20.94 -6.78
CA LEU A 84 -8.41 -20.28 -6.44
C LEU A 84 -7.74 -19.66 -7.68
N GLN A 85 -7.91 -20.26 -8.86
CA GLN A 85 -7.34 -19.76 -10.12
C GLN A 85 -8.05 -18.48 -10.55
N GLU A 86 -9.39 -18.40 -10.46
CA GLU A 86 -10.15 -17.18 -10.76
C GLU A 86 -9.83 -16.06 -9.76
N TYR A 87 -9.78 -16.39 -8.47
CA TYR A 87 -9.41 -15.46 -7.40
C TYR A 87 -7.97 -14.95 -7.55
N ALA A 88 -6.99 -15.85 -7.72
CA ALA A 88 -5.61 -15.49 -7.96
C ALA A 88 -5.44 -14.67 -9.25
N THR A 89 -6.19 -14.98 -10.31
CA THR A 89 -6.17 -14.18 -11.55
C THR A 89 -6.66 -12.75 -11.30
N ASN A 90 -7.66 -12.56 -10.44
CA ASN A 90 -8.15 -11.22 -10.07
C ASN A 90 -7.12 -10.44 -9.25
N CYS A 91 -6.48 -11.06 -8.25
CA CYS A 91 -5.46 -10.41 -7.42
C CYS A 91 -4.21 -10.04 -8.24
N ILE A 92 -3.76 -10.96 -9.11
CA ILE A 92 -2.65 -10.72 -10.04
C ILE A 92 -3.00 -9.56 -10.99
N SER A 93 -4.22 -9.53 -11.53
CA SER A 93 -4.66 -8.48 -12.44
C SER A 93 -4.72 -7.12 -11.73
N LYS A 94 -5.29 -7.05 -10.53
CA LYS A 94 -5.38 -5.82 -9.74
C LYS A 94 -4.00 -5.29 -9.32
N LYS A 95 -3.09 -6.17 -8.92
CA LYS A 95 -1.69 -5.81 -8.61
C LYS A 95 -0.96 -5.31 -9.85
N ALA A 96 -1.12 -5.99 -10.99
CA ALA A 96 -0.53 -5.59 -12.26
C ALA A 96 -1.03 -4.20 -12.72
N GLU A 97 -2.33 -3.94 -12.58
CA GLU A 97 -2.94 -2.64 -12.87
C GLU A 97 -2.36 -1.53 -11.98
N LEU A 98 -2.31 -1.74 -10.67
CA LEU A 98 -1.75 -0.76 -9.73
C LEU A 98 -0.26 -0.51 -10.01
N ARG A 99 0.50 -1.56 -10.31
CA ARG A 99 1.92 -1.47 -10.68
C ARG A 99 2.11 -0.67 -11.95
N GLN A 100 1.27 -0.90 -12.96
CA GLN A 100 1.30 -0.14 -14.20
C GLN A 100 0.95 1.33 -13.95
N ARG A 101 -0.07 1.61 -13.14
CA ARG A 101 -0.42 2.98 -12.74
C ARG A 101 0.76 3.66 -12.06
N TYR A 102 1.41 2.99 -11.11
CA TYR A 102 2.59 3.51 -10.43
C TYR A 102 3.71 3.85 -11.42
N LEU A 103 4.03 2.91 -12.31
CA LEU A 103 5.07 3.09 -13.32
C LEU A 103 4.77 4.27 -14.25
N GLU A 104 3.52 4.44 -14.69
CA GLU A 104 3.13 5.57 -15.55
C GLU A 104 3.33 6.92 -14.87
N HIS A 105 3.05 7.03 -13.58
CA HIS A 105 3.37 8.23 -12.80
C HIS A 105 4.89 8.43 -12.66
N ALA A 106 5.64 7.37 -12.34
CA ALA A 106 7.09 7.43 -12.22
C ALA A 106 7.77 7.84 -13.55
N LYS A 107 7.30 7.34 -14.69
CA LYS A 107 7.77 7.73 -16.03
C LYS A 107 7.61 9.22 -16.29
N ARG A 108 6.48 9.81 -15.88
CA ARG A 108 6.21 11.25 -16.02
C ARG A 108 7.13 12.07 -15.13
N VAL A 109 7.24 11.69 -13.85
CA VAL A 109 8.09 12.35 -12.85
C VAL A 109 9.56 12.35 -13.30
N LEU A 110 10.05 11.20 -13.79
CA LEU A 110 11.44 11.04 -14.22
C LEU A 110 11.70 11.51 -15.66
N GLY A 111 10.66 11.86 -16.42
CA GLY A 111 10.79 12.19 -17.85
C GLY A 111 11.30 11.03 -18.72
N ARG A 112 11.09 9.77 -18.31
CA ARG A 112 11.61 8.56 -18.96
C ARG A 112 10.47 7.68 -19.49
N PRO A 113 9.90 7.94 -20.69
CA PRO A 113 8.71 7.22 -21.18
C PRO A 113 8.93 5.71 -21.42
N GLN A 114 10.17 5.30 -21.68
CA GLN A 114 10.54 3.89 -21.93
C GLN A 114 10.99 3.14 -20.67
N LEU A 115 10.96 3.78 -19.49
CA LEU A 115 11.38 3.16 -18.23
C LEU A 115 10.52 1.92 -17.93
N THR A 116 11.17 0.80 -17.64
CA THR A 116 10.48 -0.42 -17.18
C THR A 116 10.42 -0.47 -15.65
N TYR A 117 9.52 -1.31 -15.12
CA TYR A 117 9.40 -1.47 -13.67
C TYR A 117 10.67 -2.11 -13.07
N ASP A 118 11.27 -3.09 -13.75
CA ASP A 118 12.48 -3.76 -13.27
C ASP A 118 13.70 -2.83 -13.27
N GLU A 119 13.82 -1.96 -14.27
CA GLU A 119 14.84 -0.91 -14.30
C GLU A 119 14.67 0.07 -13.15
N LEU A 120 13.42 0.46 -12.86
CA LEU A 120 13.12 1.36 -11.76
C LEU A 120 13.43 0.69 -10.41
N ALA A 121 13.01 -0.56 -10.22
CA ALA A 121 13.28 -1.34 -9.01
C ALA A 121 14.78 -1.47 -8.75
N SER A 122 15.56 -1.80 -9.79
CA SER A 122 17.02 -1.92 -9.68
C SER A 122 17.72 -0.62 -9.24
N GLN A 123 17.08 0.54 -9.43
CA GLN A 123 17.62 1.85 -9.06
C GLN A 123 17.23 2.29 -7.66
N ILE A 124 15.98 2.05 -7.25
CA ILE A 124 15.43 2.67 -6.03
C ILE A 124 15.18 1.69 -4.89
N ALA A 125 15.10 0.38 -5.17
CA ALA A 125 14.60 -0.59 -4.19
C ALA A 125 15.44 -0.64 -2.89
N SER A 126 16.75 -0.40 -2.99
CA SER A 126 17.67 -0.43 -1.84
C SER A 126 18.04 0.94 -1.30
N ASP A 127 17.59 2.04 -1.93
CA ASP A 127 17.87 3.41 -1.51
C ASP A 127 16.60 4.08 -0.99
N ARG A 128 16.44 4.10 0.33
CA ARG A 128 15.28 4.69 0.99
C ARG A 128 15.09 6.16 0.64
N TRP A 129 16.17 6.94 0.55
CA TRP A 129 16.05 8.38 0.31
C TRP A 129 15.56 8.65 -1.11
N LEU A 130 16.15 7.94 -2.09
CA LEU A 130 15.73 8.04 -3.48
C LEU A 130 14.29 7.54 -3.68
N ALA A 131 13.93 6.44 -3.03
CA ALA A 131 12.57 5.92 -3.02
C ALA A 131 11.58 6.92 -2.44
N GLN A 132 11.84 7.50 -1.26
CA GLN A 132 10.96 8.51 -0.65
C GLN A 132 10.76 9.73 -1.56
N ALA A 133 11.84 10.21 -2.18
CA ALA A 133 11.81 11.36 -3.08
C ALA A 133 10.96 11.09 -4.33
N LEU A 134 11.09 9.90 -4.93
CA LEU A 134 10.28 9.51 -6.09
C LEU A 134 8.84 9.24 -5.69
N ASP A 135 8.60 8.46 -4.63
CA ASP A 135 7.28 8.05 -4.19
C ASP A 135 6.41 9.26 -3.84
N SER A 136 6.97 10.27 -3.17
CA SER A 136 6.25 11.51 -2.88
C SER A 136 5.85 12.27 -4.15
N GLN A 137 6.72 12.33 -5.16
CA GLN A 137 6.41 12.96 -6.45
C GLN A 137 5.41 12.13 -7.27
N VAL A 138 5.49 10.80 -7.19
CA VAL A 138 4.51 9.90 -7.81
C VAL A 138 3.13 10.16 -7.22
N LEU A 139 3.00 10.21 -5.89
CA LEU A 139 1.75 10.54 -5.22
C LEU A 139 1.24 11.93 -5.57
N GLN A 140 2.12 12.94 -5.63
CA GLN A 140 1.76 14.28 -6.09
C GLN A 140 1.23 14.26 -7.53
N SER A 141 1.88 13.55 -8.44
CA SER A 141 1.44 13.45 -9.84
C SER A 141 0.15 12.64 -10.00
N ALA A 142 -0.15 11.76 -9.04
CA ALA A 142 -1.34 10.93 -9.01
C ALA A 142 -2.52 11.59 -8.32
N TYR A 143 -2.40 12.88 -7.92
CA TYR A 143 -3.32 13.63 -7.06
C TYR A 143 -4.78 13.26 -7.29
N SER A 144 -5.24 12.27 -6.53
CA SER A 144 -6.63 11.90 -6.43
C SER A 144 -7.07 12.37 -5.06
N ALA A 145 -8.27 12.93 -4.96
CA ALA A 145 -8.82 13.42 -3.69
C ALA A 145 -9.04 12.29 -2.64
N ASN A 146 -8.55 11.08 -2.90
CA ASN A 146 -8.76 9.88 -2.11
C ASN A 146 -7.43 9.31 -1.58
N GLU A 147 -7.29 9.37 -0.26
CA GLU A 147 -6.14 8.84 0.48
C GLU A 147 -5.97 7.32 0.35
N GLN A 148 -7.06 6.57 0.12
CA GLN A 148 -6.99 5.13 -0.10
C GLN A 148 -6.27 4.80 -1.41
N ASP A 149 -6.60 5.52 -2.49
CA ASP A 149 -5.97 5.32 -3.80
C ASP A 149 -4.46 5.62 -3.75
N ALA A 150 -4.04 6.59 -2.93
CA ALA A 150 -2.63 6.87 -2.70
C ALA A 150 -1.91 5.72 -2.00
N GLN A 151 -2.54 5.10 -0.99
CA GLN A 151 -1.95 3.95 -0.28
C GLN A 151 -1.90 2.70 -1.17
N TYR A 152 -2.93 2.44 -1.98
CA TYR A 152 -2.91 1.37 -2.98
C TYR A 152 -1.86 1.58 -4.07
N LEU A 153 -1.68 2.83 -4.52
CA LEU A 153 -0.65 3.13 -5.50
C LEU A 153 0.75 2.97 -4.90
N LEU A 154 0.93 3.46 -3.67
CA LEU A 154 2.21 3.38 -2.97
C LEU A 154 2.57 1.95 -2.59
N SER A 155 1.60 1.06 -2.32
CA SER A 155 1.89 -0.36 -2.06
C SER A 155 2.66 -1.01 -3.22
N GLN A 156 2.58 -0.44 -4.43
CA GLN A 156 3.34 -0.90 -5.60
C GLN A 156 4.69 -0.21 -5.80
N SER A 157 5.12 0.64 -4.86
CA SER A 157 6.48 1.19 -4.86
C SER A 157 7.51 0.06 -4.88
N PRO A 158 8.52 0.11 -5.76
CA PRO A 158 9.59 -0.87 -5.77
C PRO A 158 10.30 -1.03 -4.43
N TYR A 159 10.42 0.04 -3.63
CA TYR A 159 10.99 -0.04 -2.29
C TYR A 159 10.13 -0.90 -1.35
N ILE A 160 8.81 -0.66 -1.34
CA ILE A 160 7.88 -1.46 -0.52
C ILE A 160 7.85 -2.90 -1.00
N GLN A 161 7.73 -3.13 -2.30
CA GLN A 161 7.67 -4.48 -2.87
C GLN A 161 8.96 -5.28 -2.64
N PHE A 162 10.11 -4.63 -2.67
CA PHE A 162 11.39 -5.27 -2.37
C PHE A 162 11.50 -5.66 -0.89
N HIS A 163 11.19 -4.72 0.00
CA HIS A 163 11.32 -4.93 1.43
C HIS A 163 10.19 -5.76 2.04
N ALA A 164 9.03 -5.90 1.40
CA ALA A 164 7.91 -6.70 1.90
C ALA A 164 8.25 -8.19 2.10
N HIS A 165 9.25 -8.70 1.38
CA HIS A 165 9.68 -10.10 1.46
C HIS A 165 11.00 -10.28 2.23
N GLU A 166 11.57 -9.20 2.77
CA GLU A 166 12.81 -9.28 3.56
C GLU A 166 12.51 -9.53 5.04
N ALA A 167 13.17 -10.51 5.64
CA ALA A 167 12.98 -10.87 7.05
C ALA A 167 13.27 -9.73 8.04
N ASP A 168 14.09 -8.74 7.65
CA ASP A 168 14.43 -7.57 8.48
C ASP A 168 13.41 -6.42 8.37
N SER A 169 12.44 -6.51 7.45
CA SER A 169 11.45 -5.48 7.20
C SER A 169 10.13 -5.84 7.89
N THR A 170 9.97 -5.36 9.12
CA THR A 170 8.74 -5.53 9.87
C THR A 170 7.59 -4.72 9.26
N PRO A 171 6.32 -5.18 9.32
CA PRO A 171 5.15 -4.41 8.88
C PRO A 171 5.14 -2.96 9.41
N ASP A 172 5.50 -2.75 10.68
CA ASP A 172 5.59 -1.41 11.28
C ASP A 172 6.55 -0.45 10.57
N ARG A 173 7.66 -0.95 10.02
CA ARG A 173 8.65 -0.13 9.30
C ARG A 173 8.08 0.36 7.96
N LEU A 174 7.40 -0.50 7.22
CA LEU A 174 6.79 -0.16 5.93
C LEU A 174 5.56 0.72 6.10
N LEU A 175 4.71 0.45 7.11
CA LEU A 175 3.59 1.34 7.45
C LEU A 175 4.10 2.73 7.88
N SER A 176 5.21 2.79 8.63
CA SER A 176 5.84 4.07 8.98
C SER A 176 6.39 4.80 7.75
N TYR A 177 7.03 4.08 6.82
CA TYR A 177 7.47 4.63 5.54
C TYR A 177 6.31 5.24 4.75
N VAL A 178 5.19 4.51 4.61
CA VAL A 178 3.98 4.99 3.91
C VAL A 178 3.47 6.29 4.53
N ARG A 179 3.36 6.34 5.86
CA ARG A 179 2.90 7.55 6.57
C ARG A 179 3.82 8.74 6.34
N GLU A 180 5.14 8.54 6.33
CA GLU A 180 6.12 9.58 6.04
C GLU A 180 5.93 10.16 4.63
N VAL A 181 5.79 9.29 3.62
CA VAL A 181 5.60 9.71 2.21
C VAL A 181 4.28 10.44 2.00
N VAL A 182 3.18 9.93 2.58
CA VAL A 182 1.86 10.57 2.50
C VAL A 182 1.85 11.94 3.22
N ALA A 183 2.48 12.04 4.39
CA ALA A 183 2.60 13.30 5.12
C ALA A 183 3.44 14.35 4.37
N ALA A 184 4.57 13.92 3.77
CA ALA A 184 5.41 14.80 2.94
C ALA A 184 4.65 15.33 1.72
N THR A 185 3.84 14.47 1.09
CA THR A 185 2.97 14.84 -0.04
C THR A 185 1.97 15.92 0.37
N ASN A 186 1.21 15.69 1.43
CA ASN A 186 0.21 16.63 1.95
C ASN A 186 0.83 17.98 2.39
N SER A 187 2.04 17.97 2.93
CA SER A 187 2.73 19.18 3.38
C SER A 187 3.22 20.05 2.23
N ASN A 188 3.58 19.46 1.09
CA ASN A 188 4.00 20.19 -0.11
C ASN A 188 2.82 20.81 -0.86
N VAL A 189 1.65 20.16 -0.85
CA VAL A 189 0.41 20.72 -1.43
C VAL A 189 -0.04 21.96 -0.67
N LEU A 190 0.02 21.93 0.67
CA LEU A 190 -0.36 23.08 1.49
C LEU A 190 0.57 24.30 1.31
N LYS A 191 1.79 24.11 0.80
CA LYS A 191 2.70 25.21 0.46
C LYS A 191 2.35 25.87 -0.88
N THR A 192 1.86 25.11 -1.85
CA THR A 192 1.50 25.67 -3.17
C THR A 192 0.21 26.50 -3.15
N ASP A 193 -0.65 26.31 -2.15
CA ASP A 193 -1.87 27.10 -1.98
C ASP A 193 -1.63 28.46 -1.26
N GLU A 194 -0.57 28.61 -0.46
CA GLU A 194 -0.22 29.90 0.16
C GLU A 194 0.55 30.86 -0.77
N ASP A 195 1.09 30.37 -1.88
CA ASP A 195 1.74 31.20 -2.91
C ASP A 195 0.74 31.84 -3.92
N LEU A 196 -0.56 31.65 -3.71
CA LEU A 196 -1.64 32.30 -4.49
C LEU A 196 -2.25 33.53 -3.77
N TYR A 197 -1.63 33.98 -2.68
CA TYR A 197 -2.04 35.17 -1.94
C TYR A 197 -0.83 36.02 -1.48
N ILE A 198 0.10 36.34 -2.40
CA ILE A 198 1.05 37.45 -2.24
C ILE A 198 1.14 38.23 -3.56
#